data_AF-A0A8J3FIT8-F1
#
_entry.id   AF-A0A8J3FIT8-F1
#
_cell.length_a   1.000
_cell.length_b   1.000
_cell.length_c   1.000
_cell.angle_alpha   90.00
_cell.angle_beta   90.00
_cell.angle_gamma   90.00
#
_symmetry.space_group_name_H-M   'P 1'
#
loop_
_entity.id
_entity.type
_entity.pdbx_description
1 polymer ?
#
loop_
_entity_poly.entity_id
_entity_poly.type
_entity_poly.pdbx_seq_one_letter_code
_entity_poly.pdbx_strand_id
1 'polypeptide(L)' 'MMRRMLARWRADDRGMTTAEYAVGIMAAVAFAGLLMKVLTSQKVQAALTALVDRALA' A
#
# COMPACT_ATOMS: atom_id res chain seq x y z
N MET A 1 24.61 -33.78 10.05
CA MET A 1 23.48 -33.34 9.21
C MET A 1 22.65 -32.24 9.88
N MET A 2 22.17 -32.44 11.11
CA MET A 2 21.35 -31.50 11.90
C MET A 2 21.89 -30.06 11.96
N ARG A 3 23.21 -29.87 12.17
CA ARG A 3 23.86 -28.55 12.23
C ARG A 3 23.75 -27.73 10.94
N ARG A 4 23.75 -28.39 9.77
CA ARG A 4 23.59 -27.71 8.47
C ARG A 4 22.15 -27.27 8.22
N MET A 5 21.17 -28.02 8.73
CA MET A 5 19.75 -27.65 8.63
C MET A 5 19.45 -26.42 9.51
N LEU A 6 19.95 -26.41 10.75
CA LEU A 6 19.82 -25.25 11.65
C LEU A 6 20.50 -23.98 11.12
N ALA A 7 21.64 -24.12 10.45
CA ALA A 7 22.33 -22.99 9.81
C ALA A 7 21.58 -22.43 8.60
N ARG A 8 20.89 -23.27 7.82
CA ARG A 8 20.03 -22.85 6.70
C ARG A 8 18.81 -22.07 7.18
N TRP A 9 18.15 -22.54 8.23
CA TRP A 9 16.99 -21.86 8.82
C TRP A 9 17.37 -20.45 9.33
N ARG A 10 18.52 -20.30 9.98
CA ARG A 10 19.03 -18.98 10.40
C ARG A 10 19.47 -18.07 9.24
N ALA A 11 19.74 -18.62 8.06
CA ALA A 11 20.05 -17.84 6.87
C ALA A 11 18.79 -17.35 6.14
N ASP A 12 17.66 -18.06 6.28
CA ASP A 12 16.35 -17.73 5.68
C ASP A 12 15.63 -16.55 6.36
N ASP A 13 15.99 -16.19 7.60
CA ASP A 13 15.42 -15.01 8.30
C ASP A 13 15.64 -13.71 7.52
N ARG A 14 16.69 -13.63 6.68
CA ARG A 14 16.90 -12.47 5.78
C ARG A 14 15.86 -12.36 4.67
N GLY A 15 15.34 -13.50 4.20
CA GLY A 15 14.26 -13.54 3.21
C GLY A 15 12.93 -13.16 3.83
N MET A 16 12.72 -13.55 5.10
CA MET A 16 11.51 -13.24 5.87
C MET A 16 11.31 -11.72 6.02
N THR A 17 12.34 -10.97 6.42
CA THR A 17 12.23 -9.50 6.57
C THR A 17 12.02 -8.80 5.23
N THR A 18 12.67 -9.26 4.14
CA THR A 18 12.48 -8.70 2.80
C THR A 18 11.06 -8.91 2.28
N ALA A 19 10.46 -10.08 2.56
CA ALA A 19 9.09 -10.38 2.19
C ALA A 19 8.08 -9.50 2.95
N GLU A 20 8.30 -9.24 4.23
CA GLU A 20 7.46 -8.34 5.03
C GLU A 20 7.45 -6.91 4.46
N TYR A 21 8.62 -6.38 4.10
CA TYR A 21 8.70 -5.07 3.44
C TYR A 21 7.97 -5.05 2.09
N ALA A 22 8.14 -6.09 1.28
CA ALA A 22 7.46 -6.20 -0.01
C ALA A 22 5.93 -6.22 0.16
N VAL A 23 5.41 -7.02 1.10
CA VAL A 23 3.97 -7.08 1.40
C VAL A 23 3.46 -5.73 1.94
N GLY A 24 4.23 -5.06 2.81
CA GLY A 24 3.88 -3.73 3.31
C GLY A 24 3.75 -2.69 2.18
N ILE A 25 4.67 -2.69 1.23
CA ILE A 25 4.60 -1.81 0.05
C ILE A 25 3.38 -2.17 -0.81
N MET A 26 3.15 -3.45 -1.09
CA MET A 26 1.99 -3.88 -1.89
C MET A 26 0.66 -3.49 -1.23
N ALA A 27 0.55 -3.62 0.09
CA ALA A 27 -0.62 -3.18 0.84
C ALA A 27 -0.84 -1.67 0.71
N ALA A 28 0.22 -0.86 0.85
CA ALA A 28 0.14 0.58 0.68
C ALA A 28 -0.26 0.99 -0.74
N VAL A 29 0.30 0.34 -1.76
CA VAL A 29 -0.04 0.59 -3.18
C VAL A 29 -1.49 0.21 -3.48
N ALA A 30 -1.97 -0.93 -2.98
CA ALA A 30 -3.36 -1.33 -3.14
C ALA A 30 -4.32 -0.33 -2.49
N PHE A 31 -3.99 0.15 -1.29
CA PHE A 31 -4.77 1.18 -0.61
C PHE A 31 -4.76 2.52 -1.37
N ALA A 32 -3.62 2.94 -1.92
CA ALA A 32 -3.53 4.12 -2.77
C ALA A 32 -4.42 3.98 -4.03
N GLY A 33 -4.46 2.79 -4.63
CA GLY A 33 -5.37 2.50 -5.74
C GLY A 33 -6.85 2.66 -5.37
N LEU A 34 -7.25 2.21 -4.18
CA LEU A 34 -8.60 2.41 -3.66
C LEU A 34 -8.90 3.90 -3.46
N LEU A 35 -7.97 4.65 -2.85
CA LEU A 35 -8.12 6.09 -2.67
C LEU A 35 -8.24 6.81 -4.01
N MET A 36 -7.44 6.44 -5.01
CA MET A 36 -7.54 7.02 -6.34
C MET A 36 -8.94 6.82 -6.91
N LYS A 37 -9.49 5.61 -6.81
CA LYS A 37 -10.87 5.32 -7.28
C LYS A 37 -11.91 6.19 -6.58
N VAL A 38 -11.76 6.42 -5.27
CA VAL A 38 -12.65 7.31 -4.50
C VAL A 38 -12.50 8.75 -4.97
N LEU A 39 -11.28 9.27 -5.08
CA LEU A 39 -11.01 10.65 -5.50
C LEU A 39 -11.48 10.92 -6.94
N THR A 40 -11.37 9.93 -7.83
CA THR A 40 -11.85 10.04 -9.22
C THR A 40 -13.35 9.81 -9.36
N SER A 41 -14.07 9.45 -8.29
CA SER A 41 -15.51 9.20 -8.38
C SER A 41 -16.27 10.49 -8.70
N GLN A 42 -17.36 10.38 -9.46
CA GLN A 42 -18.21 11.53 -9.82
C GLN A 42 -18.71 12.29 -8.59
N LYS A 43 -19.05 11.58 -7.51
CA LYS A 43 -19.51 12.17 -6.25
C LYS A 43 -18.45 13.08 -5.63
N VAL A 44 -17.20 12.62 -5.54
CA VAL A 44 -16.11 13.40 -4.94
C VAL A 44 -15.74 14.58 -5.83
N GLN A 45 -15.63 14.37 -7.15
CA GLN A 45 -15.35 15.45 -8.09
C GLN A 45 -16.43 16.55 -8.03
N ALA A 46 -17.71 16.19 -8.05
CA ALA A 46 -18.81 17.16 -7.97
C ALA A 46 -18.79 17.95 -6.66
N ALA A 47 -18.49 17.29 -5.53
CA ALA A 47 -18.37 17.97 -4.24
C ALA A 47 -17.21 18.98 -4.22
N LEU A 48 -16.06 18.61 -4.79
CA LEU A 48 -14.90 19.50 -4.91
C LEU A 48 -15.18 20.68 -5.85
N THR A 49 -15.82 20.44 -7.00
CA THR A 49 -16.23 21.51 -7.92
C THR A 49 -17.17 22.49 -7.23
N ALA A 50 -18.20 22.00 -6.55
CA ALA A 50 -19.13 22.86 -5.81
C ALA A 50 -18.45 23.68 -4.71
N LEU A 51 -17.44 23.12 -4.03
CA LEU A 51 -16.64 23.82 -3.04
C LEU A 51 -15.86 24.99 -3.68
N VAL A 52 -15.23 24.75 -4.84
CA VAL A 52 -14.48 25.76 -5.58
C VAL A 52 -15.41 26.85 -6.11
N ASP A 53 -16.54 26.48 -6.73
CA ASP A 53 -17.52 27.45 -7.24
C ASP A 53 -18.02 28.38 -6.13
N ARG A 54 -18.30 27.84 -4.94
CA ARG A 54 -18.69 28.63 -3.76
C ARG A 54 -17.58 29.56 -3.29
N ALA A 55 -16.32 29.18 -3.43
CA ALA A 55 -15.18 30.00 -3.02
C ALA A 55 -14.88 31.13 -4.02
N LEU A 56 -15.34 31.00 -5.27
CA LEU A 56 -15.13 31.98 -6.34
C LEU A 56 -16.30 32.95 -6.55
N ALA A 57 -17.49 32.62 -6.03
CA ALA A 57 -18.67 33.50 -6.03
C ALA A 57 -18.57 34.59 -4.95
#